data_AF-Q9AIJ5-F1
#
_entry.id   AF-Q9AIJ5-F1
#
_cell.length_a   1.000
_cell.length_b   1.000
_cell.length_c   1.000
_cell.angle_alpha   90.00
_cell.angle_beta   90.00
_cell.angle_gamma   90.00
#
_symmetry.space_group_name_H-M   'P 1'
#
loop_
_entity.id
_entity.type
_entity.pdbx_description
1 polymer ?
#
loop_
_entity_poly.entity_id
_entity_poly.type
_entity_poly.pdbx_seq_one_letter_code
_entity_poly.pdbx_strand_id
1 'polypeptide(L)'
;KLLKSALLFAATGSALSLQALPVGNPAEPSLLIDGTMWEGASGDPCDPCATWCDAISIRAGYYGDYVFDRVLKVDVNKTFSGMAKSPTEATGTASATTTAVDRTNLAYGKHLQDAEWFTNAAFLALNIWDRFDIFCTLGASNGYFKASSAAFNLVGLIGLKGTDFNNQLPNVAITQGVVEFYTDTTFSWSVGARGALWECGCATLGAEFQYAQSNPKIEMLNVTSSPAQFVIHKPRGYKGTGSNFPLPIDAGTEAATDTKSATLKYHEWQVGLALSYRLNMLVPYIGVNWSRATFDADTIRIAQPKLATAVLDLTTWNPTLLGKATTVDGTNTYSDFLQLASIQINKMKSRKACGVAVGATLIDADKWSITGDARLIHERAAHMNAQFRF
;
A
#
# COMPACT_ATOMS: atom_id res chain seq x y z
N LYS A 1 -0.39 40.95 19.63
CA LYS A 1 0.92 40.73 18.96
C LYS A 1 1.34 39.26 18.93
N LEU A 2 1.02 38.44 19.95
CA LEU A 2 1.25 36.98 19.98
C LEU A 2 0.38 36.16 18.99
N LEU A 3 -0.82 36.64 18.63
CA LEU A 3 -1.72 35.92 17.70
C LEU A 3 -1.15 35.80 16.26
N LYS A 4 -0.31 36.76 15.84
CA LYS A 4 0.39 36.69 14.54
C LYS A 4 1.60 35.74 14.57
N SER A 5 2.14 35.46 15.75
CA SER A 5 3.23 34.50 15.93
C SER A 5 2.71 33.07 15.95
N ALA A 6 1.53 32.81 16.54
CA ALA A 6 0.91 31.48 16.57
C ALA A 6 0.51 30.97 15.18
N LEU A 7 0.03 31.84 14.28
CA LEU A 7 -0.24 31.51 12.88
C LEU A 7 1.02 31.29 12.05
N LEU A 8 2.19 31.77 12.50
CA LEU A 8 3.48 31.53 11.85
C LEU A 8 4.10 30.18 12.24
N PHE A 9 3.82 29.67 13.43
CA PHE A 9 4.26 28.33 13.87
C PHE A 9 3.45 27.19 13.23
N ALA A 10 2.20 27.43 12.83
CA ALA A 10 1.46 26.50 11.96
C ALA A 10 2.04 26.41 10.54
N ALA A 11 2.96 27.31 10.16
CA ALA A 11 3.59 27.37 8.85
C ALA A 11 5.09 27.03 8.84
N THR A 12 5.73 26.73 9.99
CA THR A 12 7.17 26.47 10.04
C THR A 12 7.55 25.36 11.03
N GLY A 13 7.88 24.19 10.47
CA GLY A 13 8.54 23.06 11.15
C GLY A 13 7.56 22.11 11.86
N SER A 14 7.35 20.88 11.38
CA SER A 14 8.41 19.89 11.25
C SER A 14 8.28 19.05 9.98
N ALA A 15 9.15 19.34 9.01
CA ALA A 15 9.65 18.35 8.08
C ALA A 15 10.54 17.36 8.86
N LEU A 16 9.93 16.31 9.41
CA LEU A 16 10.58 15.04 9.76
C LEU A 16 9.53 13.94 9.49
N SER A 17 9.46 13.51 8.24
CA SER A 17 8.60 12.42 7.79
C SER A 17 9.04 11.10 8.42
N LEU A 18 8.09 10.27 8.87
CA LEU A 18 7.76 8.94 8.29
C LEU A 18 6.98 8.06 9.29
N GLN A 19 5.90 7.47 8.78
CA GLN A 19 5.30 6.16 9.12
C GLN A 19 4.38 6.02 10.34
N ALA A 20 3.13 6.47 10.23
CA ALA A 20 1.91 5.76 10.69
C ALA A 20 0.67 6.61 10.35
N LEU A 21 -0.47 5.98 10.02
CA LEU A 21 -1.76 6.66 10.07
C LEU A 21 -1.93 6.95 11.56
N PRO A 22 -2.32 8.17 11.95
CA PRO A 22 -2.41 8.55 13.34
C PRO A 22 -3.50 7.70 14.00
N VAL A 23 -3.06 6.61 14.61
CA VAL A 23 -3.82 5.88 15.60
C VAL A 23 -3.76 6.73 16.86
N GLY A 24 -4.88 7.00 17.53
CA GLY A 24 -4.84 7.72 18.81
C GLY A 24 -4.05 6.94 19.86
N ASN A 25 -3.81 7.50 21.04
CA ASN A 25 -3.49 6.64 22.18
C ASN A 25 -4.82 6.15 22.78
N PRO A 26 -5.07 4.83 22.92
CA PRO A 26 -6.30 4.32 23.51
C PRO A 26 -6.36 4.48 25.04
N ALA A 27 -5.21 4.68 25.68
CA ALA A 27 -5.08 4.95 27.11
C ALA A 27 -4.77 6.43 27.40
N GLU A 28 -5.02 7.31 26.42
CA GLU A 28 -5.07 8.74 26.70
C GLU A 28 -6.07 8.94 27.85
N PRO A 29 -5.65 9.57 28.96
CA PRO A 29 -6.58 9.95 30.01
C PRO A 29 -7.71 10.76 29.37
N SER A 30 -8.93 10.49 29.85
CA SER A 30 -10.18 11.15 29.48
C SER A 30 -9.94 12.57 28.94
N LEU A 31 -10.43 12.75 27.73
CA LEU A 31 -10.33 13.99 26.99
C LEU A 31 -11.09 15.02 27.82
N LEU A 32 -10.62 16.27 27.84
CA LEU A 32 -11.34 17.43 28.38
C LEU A 32 -12.85 17.15 28.43
N ILE A 33 -13.40 17.11 29.65
CA ILE A 33 -14.83 16.90 29.93
C ILE A 33 -15.69 17.87 29.11
N ASP A 34 -15.11 18.99 28.69
CA ASP A 34 -15.77 20.04 27.93
C ASP A 34 -15.44 19.91 26.43
N GLY A 35 -16.35 19.29 25.68
CA GLY A 35 -16.31 19.24 24.21
C GLY A 35 -16.66 20.59 23.56
N THR A 36 -16.17 20.83 22.34
CA THR A 36 -16.40 22.11 21.63
C THR A 36 -17.85 22.33 21.16
N MET A 37 -18.71 21.31 21.14
CA MET A 37 -20.11 21.45 20.72
C MET A 37 -21.01 20.40 21.41
N TRP A 38 -21.96 20.88 22.22
CA TRP A 38 -23.08 20.19 22.87
C TRP A 38 -22.77 19.33 24.10
N GLU A 39 -22.94 19.92 25.29
CA GLU A 39 -23.12 19.20 26.55
C GLU A 39 -24.61 18.88 26.74
N GLY A 40 -24.93 17.62 27.02
CA GLY A 40 -26.26 17.25 27.51
C GLY A 40 -26.56 17.95 28.84
N ALA A 41 -27.85 18.10 29.16
CA ALA A 41 -28.35 18.98 30.21
C ALA A 41 -27.62 18.85 31.56
N SER A 42 -27.40 20.00 32.22
CA SER A 42 -26.86 20.11 33.57
C SER A 42 -27.62 19.24 34.58
N GLY A 43 -27.10 18.04 34.84
CA GLY A 43 -27.61 17.06 35.80
C GLY A 43 -26.66 16.89 36.98
N ASP A 44 -27.23 16.68 38.16
CA ASP A 44 -26.58 16.56 39.47
C ASP A 44 -25.39 15.57 39.47
N PRO A 45 -24.18 15.98 39.91
CA PRO A 45 -23.00 15.11 40.00
C PRO A 45 -23.14 13.92 40.97
N CYS A 46 -24.24 13.83 41.73
CA CYS A 46 -24.53 12.73 42.66
C CYS A 46 -25.53 11.70 42.13
N ASP A 47 -26.06 11.85 40.91
CA ASP A 47 -26.98 10.87 40.33
C ASP A 47 -26.18 9.77 39.60
N PRO A 48 -26.24 8.50 40.04
CA PRO A 48 -25.65 7.38 39.30
C PRO A 48 -26.32 7.19 37.92
N CYS A 49 -27.37 7.96 37.60
CA CYS A 49 -27.97 8.11 36.28
C CYS A 49 -27.31 9.14 35.35
N ALA A 50 -26.58 10.12 35.89
CA ALA A 50 -25.97 11.19 35.09
C ALA A 50 -24.60 10.80 34.49
N THR A 51 -23.90 9.81 35.07
CA THR A 51 -22.58 9.39 34.59
C THR A 51 -22.62 8.47 33.35
N TRP A 52 -23.80 8.04 32.89
CA TRP A 52 -23.96 7.23 31.67
C TRP A 52 -24.76 7.91 30.55
N CYS A 53 -25.19 9.16 30.71
CA CYS A 53 -26.10 9.77 29.74
C CYS A 53 -25.57 10.95 28.93
N ASP A 54 -24.72 11.86 29.43
CA ASP A 54 -24.77 13.22 28.86
C ASP A 54 -23.45 13.88 28.41
N ALA A 55 -22.36 13.14 28.24
CA ALA A 55 -21.14 13.66 27.60
C ALA A 55 -20.95 13.07 26.19
N ILE A 56 -21.33 13.84 25.17
CA ILE A 56 -20.97 13.59 23.77
C ILE A 56 -20.09 14.75 23.33
N SER A 57 -18.89 14.47 22.81
CA SER A 57 -18.04 15.52 22.24
C SER A 57 -17.58 15.16 20.83
N ILE A 58 -17.52 16.17 19.96
CA ILE A 58 -17.00 16.02 18.60
C ILE A 58 -15.60 16.63 18.56
N ARG A 59 -14.65 15.90 17.98
CA ARG A 59 -13.30 16.39 17.70
C ARG A 59 -13.03 16.31 16.21
N ALA A 60 -12.53 17.40 15.65
CA ALA A 60 -12.05 17.44 14.28
C ALA A 60 -10.58 17.80 14.26
N GLY A 61 -9.84 17.25 13.30
CA GLY A 61 -8.42 17.51 13.13
C GLY A 61 -7.99 17.30 11.70
N TYR A 62 -6.77 17.70 11.40
CA TYR A 62 -6.11 17.41 10.14
C TYR A 62 -4.78 16.75 10.43
N TYR A 63 -4.52 15.70 9.68
CA TYR A 63 -3.31 14.92 9.74
C TYR A 63 -2.57 15.16 8.42
N GLY A 64 -1.34 15.69 8.53
CA GLY A 64 -0.50 16.07 7.39
C GLY A 64 -0.05 14.88 6.55
N ASP A 65 0.82 15.12 5.56
CA ASP A 65 1.28 14.07 4.66
C ASP A 65 2.13 13.01 5.41
N TYR A 66 1.62 11.79 5.54
CA TYR A 66 2.36 10.64 6.06
C TYR A 66 2.88 9.79 4.92
N VAL A 67 4.18 9.55 4.92
CA VAL A 67 4.80 8.52 4.07
C VAL A 67 4.99 7.28 4.91
N PHE A 68 4.57 6.11 4.41
CA PHE A 68 4.91 4.82 4.99
C PHE A 68 5.86 4.07 4.08
N ASP A 69 7.03 3.68 4.57
CA ASP A 69 7.87 2.69 3.89
C ASP A 69 7.78 1.36 4.64
N ARG A 70 7.44 0.30 3.89
CA ARG A 70 7.17 -1.03 4.43
C ARG A 70 7.85 -2.10 3.60
N VAL A 71 8.40 -3.09 4.32
CA VAL A 71 8.88 -4.32 3.67
C VAL A 71 7.68 -5.21 3.33
N LEU A 72 7.21 -5.10 2.09
CA LEU A 72 6.12 -5.91 1.56
C LEU A 72 6.66 -7.24 1.01
N LYS A 73 5.94 -8.33 1.29
CA LYS A 73 6.19 -9.66 0.72
C LYS A 73 5.15 -9.95 -0.36
N VAL A 74 5.59 -10.53 -1.47
CA VAL A 74 4.71 -10.97 -2.55
C VAL A 74 3.95 -12.24 -2.12
N ASP A 75 2.63 -12.20 -2.28
CA ASP A 75 1.69 -13.26 -1.93
C ASP A 75 1.26 -14.01 -3.19
N VAL A 76 2.01 -15.06 -3.53
CA VAL A 76 1.78 -15.91 -4.69
C VAL A 76 1.97 -17.38 -4.34
N ASN A 77 1.47 -18.27 -5.20
CA ASN A 77 1.69 -19.71 -5.07
C ASN A 77 3.16 -20.08 -5.37
N LYS A 78 3.62 -21.21 -4.83
CA LYS A 78 4.98 -21.74 -5.09
C LYS A 78 5.20 -22.11 -6.56
N THR A 79 4.13 -22.51 -7.24
CA THR A 79 4.14 -22.85 -8.65
C THR A 79 3.49 -21.74 -9.48
N PHE A 80 4.00 -21.55 -10.69
CA PHE A 80 3.48 -20.67 -11.72
C PHE A 80 3.08 -21.54 -12.91
N SER A 81 1.77 -21.65 -13.14
CA SER A 81 1.19 -22.44 -14.21
C SER A 81 0.94 -21.60 -15.47
N GLY A 82 0.81 -22.25 -16.62
CA GLY A 82 0.51 -21.59 -17.89
C GLY A 82 1.73 -21.05 -18.67
N MET A 83 2.96 -21.33 -18.23
CA MET A 83 4.15 -21.09 -19.04
C MET A 83 4.55 -22.32 -19.83
N ALA A 84 5.20 -22.12 -20.97
CA ALA A 84 5.90 -23.19 -21.65
C ALA A 84 7.18 -23.60 -20.91
N LYS A 85 7.72 -24.77 -21.31
CA LYS A 85 9.02 -25.25 -20.86
C LYS A 85 10.10 -24.20 -21.18
N SER A 86 11.07 -24.06 -20.27
CA SER A 86 12.23 -23.19 -20.53
C SER A 86 12.97 -23.67 -21.78
N PRO A 87 13.45 -22.76 -22.64
CA PRO A 87 14.38 -23.13 -23.69
C PRO A 87 15.60 -23.84 -23.08
N THR A 88 15.89 -25.05 -23.55
CA THR A 88 17.09 -25.83 -23.16
C THR A 88 17.94 -26.22 -24.37
N GLU A 89 17.50 -25.86 -25.58
CA GLU A 89 18.18 -26.23 -26.81
C GLU A 89 19.39 -25.34 -27.08
N ALA A 90 20.44 -25.93 -27.67
CA ALA A 90 21.65 -25.21 -28.07
C ALA A 90 21.46 -24.37 -29.35
N THR A 91 20.34 -24.55 -30.05
CA THR A 91 19.96 -23.85 -31.27
C THR A 91 18.85 -22.83 -30.97
N GLY A 92 18.85 -21.70 -31.71
CA GLY A 92 18.10 -20.47 -31.42
C GLY A 92 16.55 -20.55 -31.48
N THR A 93 15.96 -21.74 -31.54
CA THR A 93 14.52 -21.93 -31.54
C THR A 93 14.06 -22.85 -30.42
N ALA A 94 13.17 -22.37 -29.58
CA ALA A 94 12.45 -23.10 -28.56
C ALA A 94 11.38 -24.01 -29.18
N SER A 95 11.41 -25.28 -28.79
CA SER A 95 10.37 -26.27 -29.11
C SER A 95 9.28 -26.30 -28.02
N ALA A 96 8.06 -26.72 -28.38
CA ALA A 96 6.94 -26.95 -27.45
C ALA A 96 6.44 -25.73 -26.65
N THR A 97 6.38 -24.56 -27.30
CA THR A 97 5.85 -23.32 -26.71
C THR A 97 4.32 -23.25 -26.59
N THR A 98 3.59 -24.28 -27.01
CA THR A 98 2.13 -24.38 -26.91
C THR A 98 1.64 -25.23 -25.73
N THR A 99 2.54 -25.95 -25.04
CA THR A 99 2.19 -26.84 -23.93
C THR A 99 2.57 -26.21 -22.60
N ALA A 100 1.59 -26.02 -21.71
CA ALA A 100 1.82 -25.48 -20.38
C ALA A 100 2.56 -26.51 -19.50
N VAL A 101 3.53 -26.02 -18.73
CA VAL A 101 4.30 -26.77 -17.73
C VAL A 101 4.32 -25.95 -16.45
N ASP A 102 4.10 -26.62 -15.32
CA ASP A 102 4.21 -25.97 -14.01
C ASP A 102 5.67 -25.66 -13.68
N ARG A 103 5.93 -24.42 -13.26
CA ARG A 103 7.28 -23.94 -12.94
C ARG A 103 7.34 -23.39 -11.53
N THR A 104 8.54 -23.31 -10.97
CA THR A 104 8.75 -22.55 -9.73
C THR A 104 8.40 -21.08 -9.98
N ASN A 105 7.55 -20.52 -9.13
CA ASN A 105 7.18 -19.12 -9.18
C ASN A 105 8.31 -18.27 -8.58
N LEU A 106 8.96 -17.46 -9.41
CA LEU A 106 10.12 -16.69 -8.98
C LEU A 106 9.76 -15.51 -8.08
N ALA A 107 8.50 -15.05 -8.10
CA ALA A 107 7.99 -14.08 -7.15
C ALA A 107 7.74 -14.69 -5.76
N TYR A 108 7.67 -16.02 -5.64
CA TYR A 108 7.45 -16.67 -4.36
C TYR A 108 8.58 -16.36 -3.38
N GLY A 109 8.21 -15.82 -2.22
CA GLY A 109 9.18 -15.46 -1.19
C GLY A 109 9.98 -14.18 -1.47
N LYS A 110 9.67 -13.44 -2.55
CA LYS A 110 10.30 -12.16 -2.83
C LYS A 110 9.66 -11.03 -2.03
N HIS A 111 10.48 -10.01 -1.78
CA HIS A 111 10.09 -8.78 -1.14
C HIS A 111 10.20 -7.62 -2.14
N LEU A 112 9.40 -6.58 -1.94
CA LEU A 112 9.61 -5.32 -2.62
C LEU A 112 10.86 -4.64 -2.06
N GLN A 113 11.56 -3.90 -2.90
CA GLN A 113 12.75 -3.14 -2.52
C GLN A 113 12.36 -1.85 -1.81
N ASP A 114 11.31 -1.21 -2.32
CA ASP A 114 10.77 0.04 -1.81
C ASP A 114 9.25 0.04 -2.00
N ALA A 115 8.54 0.57 -1.01
CA ALA A 115 7.09 0.68 -1.03
C ALA A 115 6.66 1.86 -0.16
N GLU A 116 6.54 3.01 -0.78
CA GLU A 116 6.12 4.25 -0.15
C GLU A 116 4.60 4.45 -0.33
N TRP A 117 3.92 4.69 0.78
CA TRP A 117 2.50 5.00 0.78
C TRP A 117 2.28 6.37 1.39
N PHE A 118 1.70 7.28 0.64
CA PHE A 118 1.43 8.64 1.04
C PHE A 118 -0.04 8.77 1.40
N THR A 119 -0.34 9.30 2.57
CA THR A 119 -1.71 9.58 3.00
C THR A 119 -1.79 10.96 3.63
N ASN A 120 -2.80 11.71 3.22
CA ASN A 120 -3.21 12.97 3.82
C ASN A 120 -4.66 12.80 4.27
N ALA A 121 -5.01 13.16 5.50
CA ALA A 121 -6.39 12.95 5.96
C ALA A 121 -6.87 13.99 6.98
N ALA A 122 -8.12 14.39 6.83
CA ALA A 122 -8.89 14.98 7.92
C ALA A 122 -9.40 13.88 8.86
N PHE A 123 -9.59 14.25 10.12
CA PHE A 123 -10.05 13.39 11.20
C PHE A 123 -11.31 13.94 11.82
N LEU A 124 -12.22 13.03 12.13
CA LEU A 124 -13.41 13.31 12.89
C LEU A 124 -13.58 12.21 13.93
N ALA A 125 -13.81 12.57 15.18
CA ALA A 125 -14.13 11.66 16.25
C ALA A 125 -15.36 12.12 17.01
N LEU A 126 -16.19 11.15 17.37
CA LEU A 126 -17.29 11.26 18.30
C LEU A 126 -16.89 10.53 19.58
N ASN A 127 -16.76 11.29 20.65
CA ASN A 127 -16.62 10.77 21.99
C ASN A 127 -18.01 10.51 22.57
N ILE A 128 -18.16 9.37 23.23
CA ILE A 128 -19.36 8.93 23.90
C ILE A 128 -18.96 8.52 25.32
N TRP A 129 -19.63 9.14 26.31
CA TRP A 129 -19.48 8.83 27.73
C TRP A 129 -18.05 8.99 28.26
N ASP A 130 -17.23 9.82 27.62
CA ASP A 130 -15.83 10.07 27.98
C ASP A 130 -14.96 8.79 28.09
N ARG A 131 -15.43 7.70 27.49
CA ARG A 131 -14.81 6.36 27.59
C ARG A 131 -14.63 5.69 26.25
N PHE A 132 -15.44 6.07 25.27
CA PHE A 132 -15.42 5.51 23.93
C PHE A 132 -15.31 6.61 22.90
N ASP A 133 -14.39 6.47 21.97
CA ASP A 133 -14.35 7.29 20.77
C ASP A 133 -14.60 6.42 19.55
N ILE A 134 -15.54 6.83 18.72
CA ILE A 134 -15.67 6.35 17.35
C ILE A 134 -15.08 7.42 16.46
N PHE A 135 -14.15 7.05 15.59
CA PHE A 135 -13.47 8.01 14.73
C PHE A 135 -13.40 7.54 13.30
N CYS A 136 -13.30 8.49 12.40
CA CYS A 136 -13.02 8.25 11.00
C CYS A 136 -11.98 9.24 10.50
N THR A 137 -11.23 8.81 9.49
CA THR A 137 -10.39 9.71 8.72
C THR A 137 -10.85 9.72 7.28
N LEU A 138 -10.91 10.89 6.67
CA LEU A 138 -11.25 11.07 5.27
C LEU A 138 -10.12 11.84 4.61
N GLY A 139 -9.62 11.33 3.50
CA GLY A 139 -8.37 11.81 2.97
C GLY A 139 -8.11 11.39 1.55
N ALA A 140 -6.86 11.53 1.14
CA ALA A 140 -6.36 11.04 -0.11
C ALA A 140 -5.08 10.24 0.11
N SER A 141 -4.90 9.21 -0.71
CA SER A 141 -3.70 8.39 -0.73
C SER A 141 -3.18 8.17 -2.14
N ASN A 142 -1.86 8.07 -2.23
CA ASN A 142 -1.10 7.64 -3.40
C ASN A 142 0.09 6.79 -2.94
N GLY A 143 0.73 6.10 -3.88
CA GLY A 143 1.83 5.21 -3.55
C GLY A 143 2.85 5.05 -4.66
N TYR A 144 4.03 4.65 -4.25
CA TYR A 144 5.18 4.34 -5.11
C TYR A 144 5.74 2.99 -4.69
N PHE A 145 5.99 2.12 -5.67
CA PHE A 145 6.47 0.77 -5.43
C PHE A 145 7.60 0.44 -6.39
N LYS A 146 8.66 -0.19 -5.86
CA LYS A 146 9.83 -0.62 -6.62
C LYS A 146 10.26 -2.00 -6.19
N ALA A 147 10.54 -2.87 -7.16
CA ALA A 147 11.18 -4.15 -6.89
C ALA A 147 11.91 -4.71 -8.12
N SER A 148 12.58 -5.85 -7.93
CA SER A 148 13.09 -6.62 -9.06
C SER A 148 11.96 -7.17 -9.91
N SER A 149 12.20 -7.33 -11.20
CA SER A 149 11.23 -7.89 -12.16
C SER A 149 10.74 -9.29 -11.79
N ALA A 150 11.54 -10.04 -11.02
CA ALA A 150 11.15 -11.34 -10.46
C ALA A 150 9.96 -11.23 -9.49
N ALA A 151 9.86 -10.18 -8.68
CA ALA A 151 8.75 -9.98 -7.74
C ALA A 151 7.40 -9.74 -8.45
N PHE A 152 7.45 -9.27 -9.69
CA PHE A 152 6.29 -8.98 -10.53
C PHE A 152 6.02 -10.04 -11.61
N ASN A 153 6.67 -11.20 -11.55
CA ASN A 153 6.56 -12.25 -12.58
C ASN A 153 6.65 -11.67 -14.00
N LEU A 154 7.67 -10.84 -14.26
CA LEU A 154 7.95 -10.41 -15.62
C LEU A 154 8.36 -11.64 -16.43
N VAL A 155 7.55 -11.98 -17.42
CA VAL A 155 7.76 -13.16 -18.26
C VAL A 155 7.72 -12.77 -19.72
N GLY A 156 8.35 -13.58 -20.56
CA GLY A 156 8.28 -13.40 -21.99
C GLY A 156 8.43 -14.65 -22.82
N LEU A 157 8.29 -14.46 -24.13
CA LEU A 157 8.43 -15.48 -25.17
C LEU A 157 9.62 -15.12 -26.06
N ILE A 158 10.62 -16.00 -26.08
CA ILE A 158 11.83 -15.86 -26.90
C ILE A 158 12.09 -17.11 -27.73
N GLY A 159 12.81 -16.95 -28.85
CA GLY A 159 13.27 -18.08 -29.67
C GLY A 159 12.12 -18.81 -30.36
N LEU A 160 11.07 -18.14 -30.81
CA LEU A 160 9.97 -18.84 -31.45
C LEU A 160 10.36 -19.26 -32.89
N LYS A 161 10.10 -20.51 -33.26
CA LYS A 161 10.27 -21.00 -34.64
C LYS A 161 9.07 -20.62 -35.50
N GLY A 162 9.31 -20.10 -36.69
CA GLY A 162 8.30 -19.79 -37.70
C GLY A 162 7.83 -18.34 -37.72
N THR A 163 6.69 -18.12 -38.37
CA THR A 163 6.14 -16.79 -38.71
C THR A 163 4.80 -16.49 -38.04
N ASP A 164 4.32 -17.35 -37.13
CA ASP A 164 3.11 -17.13 -36.32
C ASP A 164 3.40 -17.35 -34.82
N PHE A 165 2.87 -16.46 -33.97
CA PHE A 165 2.98 -16.53 -32.51
C PHE A 165 1.62 -16.76 -31.82
N ASN A 166 0.60 -17.16 -32.57
CA ASN A 166 -0.70 -17.51 -32.02
C ASN A 166 -0.62 -18.72 -31.07
N ASN A 167 -1.38 -18.67 -29.98
CA ASN A 167 -1.43 -19.68 -28.91
C ASN A 167 -0.10 -20.01 -28.23
N GLN A 168 0.95 -19.20 -28.43
CA GLN A 168 2.25 -19.42 -27.83
C GLN A 168 2.28 -18.90 -26.39
N LEU A 169 2.81 -19.73 -25.49
CA LEU A 169 2.95 -19.43 -24.07
C LEU A 169 4.33 -18.84 -23.78
N PRO A 170 4.45 -17.88 -22.85
CA PRO A 170 5.74 -17.40 -22.37
C PRO A 170 6.61 -18.56 -21.86
N ASN A 171 7.89 -18.54 -22.22
CA ASN A 171 8.85 -19.61 -21.94
C ASN A 171 10.04 -19.17 -21.08
N VAL A 172 10.21 -17.87 -20.87
CA VAL A 172 11.28 -17.31 -20.03
C VAL A 172 10.70 -16.39 -18.95
N ALA A 173 11.31 -16.41 -17.77
CA ALA A 173 11.07 -15.41 -16.74
C ALA A 173 12.25 -14.45 -16.69
N ILE A 174 11.96 -13.15 -16.80
CA ILE A 174 12.97 -12.09 -16.90
C ILE A 174 13.23 -11.59 -15.49
N THR A 175 14.33 -12.01 -14.88
CA THR A 175 14.70 -11.68 -13.50
C THR A 175 15.72 -10.55 -13.37
N GLN A 176 16.38 -10.20 -14.47
CA GLN A 176 17.39 -9.15 -14.55
C GLN A 176 16.74 -7.83 -14.95
N GLY A 177 16.00 -7.24 -14.01
CA GLY A 177 15.33 -5.97 -14.22
C GLY A 177 14.76 -5.39 -12.95
N VAL A 178 14.32 -4.15 -13.08
CA VAL A 178 13.63 -3.35 -12.07
C VAL A 178 12.27 -2.96 -12.64
N VAL A 179 11.26 -3.03 -11.80
CA VAL A 179 9.92 -2.57 -12.09
C VAL A 179 9.55 -1.56 -11.02
N GLU A 180 9.02 -0.44 -11.48
CA GLU A 180 8.53 0.64 -10.65
C GLU A 180 7.14 1.04 -11.11
N PHE A 181 6.25 1.37 -10.17
CA PHE A 181 4.98 1.97 -10.54
C PHE A 181 4.53 3.01 -9.52
N TYR A 182 3.79 3.98 -10.04
CA TYR A 182 3.21 5.09 -9.29
C TYR A 182 1.69 5.00 -9.38
N THR A 183 1.02 5.24 -8.28
CA THR A 183 -0.44 5.32 -8.25
C THR A 183 -0.91 6.76 -8.28
N ASP A 184 -2.08 6.98 -8.87
CA ASP A 184 -2.80 8.24 -8.80
C ASP A 184 -3.26 8.52 -7.36
N THR A 185 -3.55 9.78 -7.09
CA THR A 185 -4.12 10.23 -5.81
C THR A 185 -5.60 9.93 -5.79
N THR A 186 -6.04 9.12 -4.83
CA THR A 186 -7.47 8.77 -4.71
C THR A 186 -7.97 8.90 -3.30
N PHE A 187 -9.28 9.03 -3.17
CA PHE A 187 -9.93 9.08 -1.88
C PHE A 187 -9.58 7.86 -1.02
N SER A 188 -9.16 8.14 0.21
CA SER A 188 -8.89 7.17 1.26
C SER A 188 -9.78 7.44 2.45
N TRP A 189 -10.24 6.39 3.10
CA TRP A 189 -11.00 6.52 4.33
C TRP A 189 -10.54 5.49 5.37
N SER A 190 -10.77 5.81 6.63
CA SER A 190 -10.65 4.85 7.72
C SER A 190 -11.78 5.02 8.71
N VAL A 191 -12.08 3.96 9.43
CA VAL A 191 -12.97 3.96 10.58
C VAL A 191 -12.29 3.22 11.71
N GLY A 192 -12.44 3.73 12.92
CA GLY A 192 -11.89 3.10 14.10
C GLY A 192 -12.73 3.41 15.33
N ALA A 193 -12.45 2.64 16.37
CA ALA A 193 -12.97 2.86 17.69
C ALA A 193 -11.85 2.67 18.70
N ARG A 194 -11.86 3.47 19.75
CA ARG A 194 -11.01 3.28 20.93
C ARG A 194 -11.82 3.44 22.19
N GLY A 195 -11.41 2.79 23.26
CA GLY A 195 -12.04 3.02 24.55
C GLY A 195 -11.37 2.34 25.73
N ALA A 196 -11.77 2.75 26.92
CA ALA A 196 -11.32 2.20 28.18
C ALA A 196 -11.98 0.84 28.44
N LEU A 197 -11.16 -0.21 28.56
CA LEU A 197 -11.59 -1.57 28.90
C LEU A 197 -11.68 -1.78 30.42
N TRP A 198 -10.80 -1.12 31.18
CA TRP A 198 -10.73 -1.27 32.62
C TRP A 198 -10.12 -0.04 33.27
N GLU A 199 -10.65 0.32 34.43
CA GLU A 199 -10.16 1.41 35.27
C GLU A 199 -10.10 0.94 36.72
N CYS A 200 -8.99 1.22 37.39
CA CYS A 200 -8.87 1.03 38.84
C CYS A 200 -8.00 2.14 39.44
N GLY A 201 -8.62 3.01 40.21
CA GLY A 201 -7.95 4.17 40.79
C GLY A 201 -7.38 5.06 39.71
N CYS A 202 -6.04 5.18 39.68
CA CYS A 202 -5.32 6.01 38.71
C CYS A 202 -4.89 5.24 37.45
N ALA A 203 -5.15 3.94 37.34
CA ALA A 203 -4.76 3.12 36.20
C ALA A 203 -5.92 2.93 35.20
N THR A 204 -5.63 3.08 33.92
CA THR A 204 -6.59 2.86 32.82
C THR A 204 -5.99 1.94 31.77
N LEU A 205 -6.70 0.86 31.44
CA LEU A 205 -6.40 -0.02 30.32
C LEU A 205 -7.35 0.33 29.16
N GLY A 206 -6.81 0.73 28.03
CA GLY A 206 -7.55 1.04 26.82
C GLY A 206 -7.21 0.10 25.67
N ALA A 207 -8.13 -0.01 24.73
CA ALA A 207 -7.90 -0.68 23.45
C ALA A 207 -8.40 0.17 22.27
N GLU A 208 -7.81 -0.06 21.11
CA GLU A 208 -8.20 0.55 19.85
C GLU A 208 -8.22 -0.44 18.71
N PHE A 209 -9.00 -0.07 17.71
CA PHE A 209 -9.15 -0.77 16.46
C PHE A 209 -9.38 0.23 15.35
N GLN A 210 -8.69 0.06 14.23
CA GLN A 210 -8.87 0.90 13.04
C GLN A 210 -8.76 0.05 11.78
N TYR A 211 -9.61 0.38 10.81
CA TYR A 211 -9.58 -0.15 9.46
C TYR A 211 -9.45 0.99 8.46
N ALA A 212 -8.47 0.90 7.57
CA ALA A 212 -8.26 1.87 6.50
C ALA A 212 -8.36 1.20 5.13
N GLN A 213 -8.91 1.94 4.16
CA GLN A 213 -9.07 1.48 2.80
C GLN A 213 -8.88 2.62 1.79
N SER A 214 -8.29 2.27 0.64
CA SER A 214 -8.28 3.11 -0.57
C SER A 214 -8.03 2.26 -1.81
N ASN A 215 -8.39 2.79 -2.98
CA ASN A 215 -8.31 2.05 -4.25
C ASN A 215 -7.66 2.90 -5.36
N PRO A 216 -6.41 3.34 -5.23
CA PRO A 216 -5.79 4.13 -6.27
C PRO A 216 -5.54 3.35 -7.55
N LYS A 217 -5.68 4.04 -8.67
CA LYS A 217 -5.32 3.51 -9.99
C LYS A 217 -3.82 3.65 -10.18
N ILE A 218 -3.22 2.73 -10.92
CA ILE A 218 -1.82 2.89 -11.32
C ILE A 218 -1.78 3.91 -12.44
N GLU A 219 -1.02 4.98 -12.25
CA GLU A 219 -0.90 6.08 -13.21
C GLU A 219 0.28 5.87 -14.15
N MET A 220 1.37 5.30 -13.63
CA MET A 220 2.56 5.05 -14.43
C MET A 220 3.20 3.73 -14.02
N LEU A 221 3.52 2.90 -15.01
CA LEU A 221 4.26 1.66 -14.85
C LEU A 221 5.53 1.76 -15.68
N ASN A 222 6.67 1.58 -15.04
CA ASN A 222 7.98 1.54 -15.67
C ASN A 222 8.58 0.14 -15.50
N VAL A 223 8.97 -0.47 -16.61
CA VAL A 223 9.69 -1.74 -16.63
C VAL A 223 11.01 -1.49 -17.32
N THR A 224 12.10 -1.76 -16.60
CA THR A 224 13.46 -1.68 -17.13
C THR A 224 14.17 -3.00 -16.86
N SER A 225 14.38 -3.80 -17.89
CA SER A 225 15.08 -5.08 -17.82
C SER A 225 16.02 -5.24 -19.00
N SER A 226 16.96 -6.19 -18.91
CA SER A 226 17.90 -6.43 -20.01
C SER A 226 17.22 -6.71 -21.36
N PRO A 227 16.16 -7.54 -21.47
CA PRO A 227 15.50 -7.79 -22.75
C PRO A 227 14.24 -6.96 -23.02
N ALA A 228 13.70 -6.23 -22.04
CA ALA A 228 12.46 -5.46 -22.20
C ALA A 228 12.53 -4.13 -21.45
N GLN A 229 12.22 -3.03 -22.14
CA GLN A 229 12.13 -1.71 -21.54
C GLN A 229 10.90 -0.98 -22.07
N PHE A 230 9.98 -0.62 -21.18
CA PHE A 230 8.76 0.08 -21.56
C PHE A 230 8.16 0.86 -20.40
N VAL A 231 7.47 1.94 -20.77
CA VAL A 231 6.71 2.79 -19.85
C VAL A 231 5.28 2.84 -20.34
N ILE A 232 4.32 2.68 -19.43
CA ILE A 232 2.90 2.75 -19.73
C ILE A 232 2.27 3.78 -18.80
N HIS A 233 1.60 4.76 -19.41
CA HIS A 233 0.71 5.67 -18.70
C HIS A 233 -0.69 5.06 -18.61
N LYS A 234 -1.29 5.11 -17.42
CA LYS A 234 -2.60 4.54 -17.09
C LYS A 234 -2.72 3.08 -17.56
N PRO A 235 -1.80 2.20 -17.11
CA PRO A 235 -1.72 0.83 -17.60
C PRO A 235 -3.06 0.10 -17.50
N ARG A 236 -3.41 -0.57 -18.61
CA ARG A 236 -4.55 -1.47 -18.72
C ARG A 236 -4.05 -2.88 -18.98
N GLY A 237 -4.74 -3.86 -18.41
CA GLY A 237 -4.38 -5.26 -18.52
C GLY A 237 -5.55 -6.18 -18.31
N TYR A 238 -5.29 -7.47 -18.30
CA TYR A 238 -6.31 -8.51 -18.15
C TYR A 238 -6.40 -8.96 -16.69
N LYS A 239 -7.61 -9.26 -16.23
CA LYS A 239 -7.91 -9.74 -14.87
C LYS A 239 -8.65 -11.08 -14.93
N GLY A 240 -8.58 -11.86 -13.86
CA GLY A 240 -9.30 -13.13 -13.75
C GLY A 240 -8.90 -14.13 -14.82
N THR A 241 -9.87 -14.83 -15.42
CA THR A 241 -9.61 -15.83 -16.48
C THR A 241 -8.94 -15.24 -17.71
N GLY A 242 -9.24 -13.98 -18.06
CA GLY A 242 -8.61 -13.29 -19.19
C GLY A 242 -7.13 -12.98 -18.96
N SER A 243 -6.65 -13.04 -17.71
CA SER A 243 -5.22 -12.88 -17.39
C SER A 243 -4.40 -14.14 -17.66
N ASN A 244 -5.03 -15.29 -17.89
CA ASN A 244 -4.32 -16.56 -18.14
C ASN A 244 -3.50 -16.52 -19.44
N PHE A 245 -2.46 -17.34 -19.50
CA PHE A 245 -1.72 -17.50 -20.75
C PHE A 245 -2.42 -18.54 -21.66
N PRO A 246 -2.31 -18.38 -22.99
CA PRO A 246 -1.68 -17.26 -23.69
C PRO A 246 -2.53 -15.98 -23.61
N LEU A 247 -1.88 -14.82 -23.58
CA LEU A 247 -2.62 -13.55 -23.70
C LEU A 247 -3.11 -13.38 -25.15
N PRO A 248 -4.20 -12.62 -25.38
CA PRO A 248 -4.67 -12.30 -26.73
C PRO A 248 -3.57 -11.73 -27.63
N ILE A 249 -3.64 -12.03 -28.94
CA ILE A 249 -2.61 -11.64 -29.92
C ILE A 249 -2.49 -10.12 -30.08
N ASP A 250 -3.55 -9.38 -29.78
CA ASP A 250 -3.63 -7.92 -29.81
C ASP A 250 -3.22 -7.29 -28.47
N ALA A 251 -2.93 -8.08 -27.42
CA ALA A 251 -2.52 -7.58 -26.11
C ALA A 251 -1.32 -6.62 -26.22
N GLY A 252 -1.48 -5.41 -25.68
CA GLY A 252 -0.48 -4.34 -25.76
C GLY A 252 -0.64 -3.39 -26.96
N THR A 253 -1.58 -3.66 -27.88
CA THR A 253 -1.97 -2.73 -28.96
C THR A 253 -3.18 -1.88 -28.54
N GLU A 254 -3.48 -0.85 -29.34
CA GLU A 254 -4.71 -0.07 -29.19
C GLU A 254 -5.99 -0.87 -29.48
N ALA A 255 -5.88 -1.99 -30.21
CA ALA A 255 -7.02 -2.85 -30.53
C ALA A 255 -7.41 -3.80 -29.36
N ALA A 256 -6.58 -3.89 -28.32
CA ALA A 256 -6.78 -4.81 -27.19
C ALA A 256 -8.13 -4.59 -26.48
N THR A 257 -9.04 -5.54 -26.64
CA THR A 257 -10.33 -5.54 -25.94
C THR A 257 -10.22 -6.14 -24.54
N ASP A 258 -11.28 -5.98 -23.74
CA ASP A 258 -11.44 -6.59 -22.41
C ASP A 258 -10.39 -6.21 -21.35
N THR A 259 -9.54 -5.23 -21.65
CA THR A 259 -8.57 -4.70 -20.71
C THR A 259 -9.25 -3.82 -19.65
N LYS A 260 -8.80 -3.94 -18.40
CA LYS A 260 -9.22 -3.14 -17.25
C LYS A 260 -8.05 -2.28 -16.76
N SER A 261 -8.36 -1.11 -16.21
CA SER A 261 -7.34 -0.29 -15.55
C SER A 261 -6.70 -1.04 -14.40
N ALA A 262 -5.38 -0.93 -14.27
CA ALA A 262 -4.67 -1.43 -13.12
C ALA A 262 -5.04 -0.57 -11.90
N THR A 263 -5.44 -1.24 -10.82
CA THR A 263 -5.90 -0.61 -9.57
C THR A 263 -5.29 -1.39 -8.42
N LEU A 264 -4.81 -0.67 -7.41
CA LEU A 264 -4.25 -1.27 -6.21
C LEU A 264 -5.22 -1.06 -5.05
N LYS A 265 -5.81 -2.15 -4.57
CA LYS A 265 -6.70 -2.12 -3.41
C LYS A 265 -5.87 -2.20 -2.14
N TYR A 266 -5.86 -1.13 -1.37
CA TYR A 266 -5.19 -1.07 -0.08
C TYR A 266 -6.19 -1.33 1.04
N HIS A 267 -5.79 -2.21 1.96
CA HIS A 267 -6.53 -2.54 3.17
C HIS A 267 -5.55 -2.62 4.34
N GLU A 268 -5.85 -1.95 5.44
CA GLU A 268 -5.06 -2.04 6.65
C GLU A 268 -5.92 -2.23 7.88
N TRP A 269 -5.52 -3.20 8.70
CA TRP A 269 -6.03 -3.37 10.05
C TRP A 269 -4.97 -2.91 11.04
N GLN A 270 -5.39 -2.16 12.04
CA GLN A 270 -4.60 -1.75 13.18
C GLN A 270 -5.38 -2.05 14.46
N VAL A 271 -4.67 -2.60 15.45
CA VAL A 271 -5.22 -2.94 16.76
C VAL A 271 -4.20 -2.51 17.80
N GLY A 272 -4.64 -1.85 18.86
CA GLY A 272 -3.76 -1.40 19.92
C GLY A 272 -4.35 -1.70 21.29
N LEU A 273 -3.47 -1.85 22.27
CA LEU A 273 -3.82 -1.96 23.68
C LEU A 273 -2.81 -1.15 24.48
N ALA A 274 -3.27 -0.26 25.35
CA ALA A 274 -2.39 0.58 26.15
C ALA A 274 -2.84 0.63 27.60
N LEU A 275 -1.87 0.79 28.50
CA LEU A 275 -2.05 1.00 29.93
C LEU A 275 -1.48 2.36 30.28
N SER A 276 -2.27 3.19 30.95
CA SER A 276 -1.84 4.48 31.48
C SER A 276 -2.02 4.56 32.99
N TYR A 277 -1.26 5.47 33.61
CA TYR A 277 -1.36 5.74 35.04
C TYR A 277 -1.31 7.25 35.31
N ARG A 278 -2.31 7.79 36.01
CA ARG A 278 -2.41 9.22 36.31
C ARG A 278 -1.56 9.58 37.55
N LEU A 279 -0.52 10.39 37.36
CA LEU A 279 0.34 10.98 38.38
C LEU A 279 0.07 12.49 38.49
N ASN A 280 -1.02 12.86 39.15
CA ASN A 280 -1.45 14.26 39.28
C ASN A 280 -1.61 14.94 37.90
N MET A 281 -0.63 15.75 37.47
CA MET A 281 -0.62 16.43 36.15
C MET A 281 0.03 15.62 35.02
N LEU A 282 0.74 14.53 35.34
CA LEU A 282 1.46 13.71 34.35
C LEU A 282 0.76 12.36 34.20
N VAL A 283 0.49 11.94 32.97
CA VAL A 283 -0.10 10.64 32.68
C VAL A 283 0.82 9.85 31.75
N PRO A 284 1.81 9.09 32.28
CA PRO A 284 2.54 8.13 31.48
C PRO A 284 1.64 7.01 30.97
N TYR A 285 1.98 6.47 29.80
CA TYR A 285 1.36 5.29 29.25
C TYR A 285 2.36 4.43 28.47
N ILE A 286 2.03 3.16 28.37
CA ILE A 286 2.71 2.17 27.55
C ILE A 286 1.65 1.36 26.80
N GLY A 287 1.89 1.06 25.53
CA GLY A 287 0.99 0.28 24.71
C GLY A 287 1.70 -0.66 23.76
N VAL A 288 0.92 -1.60 23.24
CA VAL A 288 1.32 -2.54 22.20
C VAL A 288 0.35 -2.40 21.04
N ASN A 289 0.91 -2.27 19.84
CA ASN A 289 0.15 -2.11 18.61
C ASN A 289 0.45 -3.25 17.66
N TRP A 290 -0.55 -3.69 16.92
CA TRP A 290 -0.44 -4.64 15.84
C TRP A 290 -1.02 -4.01 14.57
N SER A 291 -0.30 -4.11 13.46
CA SER A 291 -0.81 -3.68 12.17
C SER A 291 -0.54 -4.69 11.07
N ARG A 292 -1.42 -4.69 10.07
CA ARG A 292 -1.28 -5.48 8.86
C ARG A 292 -1.93 -4.79 7.67
N ALA A 293 -1.09 -4.34 6.74
CA ALA A 293 -1.52 -3.88 5.44
C ALA A 293 -1.47 -4.97 4.37
N THR A 294 -2.39 -4.87 3.42
CA THR A 294 -2.49 -5.68 2.21
C THR A 294 -2.72 -4.74 1.03
N PHE A 295 -1.97 -4.98 -0.04
CA PHE A 295 -2.10 -4.29 -1.32
C PHE A 295 -2.44 -5.35 -2.37
N ASP A 296 -3.59 -5.23 -3.01
CA ASP A 296 -4.11 -6.22 -3.94
C ASP A 296 -4.42 -5.60 -5.30
N ALA A 297 -3.72 -6.05 -6.34
CA ALA A 297 -3.92 -5.59 -7.71
C ALA A 297 -4.81 -6.54 -8.53
N ASP A 298 -5.57 -7.43 -7.87
CA ASP A 298 -6.39 -8.49 -8.50
C ASP A 298 -5.59 -9.38 -9.47
N THR A 299 -4.28 -9.53 -9.25
CA THR A 299 -3.38 -10.28 -10.13
C THR A 299 -3.46 -9.82 -11.59
N ILE A 300 -3.59 -8.52 -11.83
CA ILE A 300 -3.69 -7.98 -13.18
C ILE A 300 -2.41 -8.27 -13.98
N ARG A 301 -2.58 -8.69 -15.23
CA ARG A 301 -1.49 -8.94 -16.17
C ARG A 301 -1.48 -7.91 -17.28
N ILE A 302 -0.37 -7.21 -17.42
CA ILE A 302 -0.20 -6.11 -18.37
C ILE A 302 0.81 -6.55 -19.41
N ALA A 303 0.41 -6.52 -20.67
CA ALA A 303 1.31 -6.79 -21.79
C ALA A 303 2.15 -5.55 -22.10
N GLN A 304 3.35 -5.77 -22.60
CA GLN A 304 4.17 -4.71 -23.16
C GLN A 304 3.44 -4.01 -24.32
N PRO A 305 3.55 -2.67 -24.43
CA PRO A 305 3.04 -1.94 -25.58
C PRO A 305 3.65 -2.42 -26.91
N LYS A 306 2.81 -2.54 -27.93
CA LYS A 306 3.22 -2.89 -29.29
C LYS A 306 2.33 -2.22 -30.33
N LEU A 307 2.86 -2.08 -31.53
CA LEU A 307 2.13 -1.54 -32.67
C LEU A 307 1.25 -2.62 -33.29
N ALA A 308 0.03 -2.26 -33.69
CA ALA A 308 -0.87 -3.15 -34.43
C ALA A 308 -0.37 -3.44 -35.85
N THR A 309 0.39 -2.50 -36.44
CA THR A 309 1.04 -2.63 -37.74
C THR A 309 2.47 -2.18 -37.61
N ALA A 310 3.40 -2.94 -38.19
CA ALA A 310 4.82 -2.61 -38.13
C ALA A 310 5.10 -1.25 -38.79
N VAL A 311 5.95 -0.46 -38.16
CA VAL A 311 6.49 0.78 -38.72
C VAL A 311 8.01 0.62 -38.73
N LEU A 312 8.64 0.86 -39.88
CA LEU A 312 10.07 0.55 -40.09
C LEU A 312 10.40 -0.94 -39.84
N ASP A 313 9.46 -1.84 -40.15
CA ASP A 313 9.55 -3.28 -39.86
C ASP A 313 9.66 -3.62 -38.36
N LEU A 314 9.33 -2.68 -37.48
CA LEU A 314 9.30 -2.86 -36.03
C LEU A 314 7.86 -2.88 -35.52
N THR A 315 7.49 -3.93 -34.79
CA THR A 315 6.22 -4.01 -34.05
C THR A 315 6.38 -3.57 -32.60
N THR A 316 7.61 -3.54 -32.09
CA THR A 316 7.94 -3.08 -30.73
C THR A 316 9.31 -2.38 -30.77
N TRP A 317 9.56 -1.49 -29.81
CA TRP A 317 10.85 -0.81 -29.65
C TRP A 317 11.91 -1.63 -28.90
N ASN A 318 11.65 -2.91 -28.62
CA ASN A 318 12.59 -3.75 -27.87
C ASN A 318 13.83 -4.14 -28.68
N PRO A 319 14.95 -4.44 -27.99
CA PRO A 319 16.16 -4.90 -28.64
C PRO A 319 15.98 -6.25 -29.34
N THR A 320 16.64 -6.41 -30.48
CA THR A 320 16.94 -7.71 -31.08
C THR A 320 17.85 -8.49 -30.12
N LEU A 321 17.49 -9.73 -29.80
CA LEU A 321 18.23 -10.63 -28.92
C LEU A 321 19.15 -11.55 -29.75
N LEU A 322 20.03 -10.96 -30.56
CA LEU A 322 21.07 -11.71 -31.28
C LEU A 322 22.14 -12.14 -30.27
N GLY A 323 22.03 -13.38 -29.78
CA GLY A 323 23.01 -13.98 -28.89
C GLY A 323 24.31 -14.35 -29.63
N LYS A 324 24.52 -15.65 -29.88
CA LYS A 324 25.64 -16.15 -30.70
C LYS A 324 25.38 -16.03 -32.21
N ALA A 325 24.15 -15.73 -32.61
CA ALA A 325 23.79 -15.59 -34.02
C ALA A 325 24.54 -14.42 -34.64
N THR A 326 25.23 -14.67 -35.76
CA THR A 326 25.98 -13.64 -36.51
C THR A 326 25.14 -12.99 -37.61
N THR A 327 23.93 -13.49 -37.85
CA THR A 327 22.98 -13.03 -38.87
C THR A 327 21.55 -13.22 -38.36
N VAL A 328 20.64 -12.33 -38.74
CA VAL A 328 19.20 -12.46 -38.47
C VAL A 328 18.60 -13.55 -39.36
N ASP A 329 17.79 -14.44 -38.79
CA ASP A 329 17.12 -15.50 -39.57
C ASP A 329 15.87 -14.96 -40.29
N GLY A 330 15.97 -14.80 -41.61
CA GLY A 330 14.86 -14.35 -42.45
C GLY A 330 13.71 -15.36 -42.62
N THR A 331 13.90 -16.62 -42.18
CA THR A 331 12.88 -17.68 -42.25
C THR A 331 12.12 -17.80 -40.93
N ASN A 332 12.80 -17.59 -39.80
CA ASN A 332 12.22 -17.60 -38.46
C ASN A 332 12.13 -16.17 -37.92
N THR A 333 11.16 -15.40 -38.43
CA THR A 333 11.02 -13.97 -38.15
C THR A 333 10.88 -13.60 -36.67
N TYR A 334 10.60 -14.58 -35.81
CA TYR A 334 10.40 -14.39 -34.37
C TYR A 334 11.48 -15.01 -33.47
N SER A 335 12.51 -15.66 -34.03
CA SER A 335 13.56 -16.30 -33.21
C SER A 335 14.40 -15.28 -32.47
N ASP A 336 14.69 -14.15 -33.12
CA ASP A 336 15.69 -13.19 -32.68
C ASP A 336 15.11 -12.01 -31.88
N PHE A 337 13.80 -12.03 -31.59
CA PHE A 337 13.09 -10.93 -30.91
C PHE A 337 12.24 -11.43 -29.74
N LEU A 338 12.11 -10.59 -28.71
CA LEU A 338 11.15 -10.80 -27.64
C LEU A 338 9.73 -10.51 -28.15
N GLN A 339 8.91 -11.56 -28.28
CA GLN A 339 7.57 -11.45 -28.90
C GLN A 339 6.49 -11.00 -27.90
N LEU A 340 6.47 -11.66 -26.76
CA LEU A 340 5.55 -11.39 -25.67
C LEU A 340 6.40 -11.00 -24.48
N ALA A 341 6.12 -9.85 -23.89
CA ALA A 341 6.56 -9.55 -22.53
C ALA A 341 5.32 -9.11 -21.76
N SER A 342 5.13 -9.66 -20.58
CA SER A 342 4.04 -9.26 -19.72
C SER A 342 4.45 -9.32 -18.28
N ILE A 343 3.84 -8.45 -17.48
CA ILE A 343 4.08 -8.32 -16.07
C ILE A 343 2.80 -8.58 -15.31
N GLN A 344 2.92 -9.24 -14.17
CA GLN A 344 1.80 -9.52 -13.28
C GLN A 344 1.98 -8.76 -11.97
N ILE A 345 1.07 -7.83 -11.69
CA ILE A 345 1.08 -7.13 -10.42
C ILE A 345 0.38 -8.03 -9.40
N ASN A 346 1.20 -8.63 -8.54
CA ASN A 346 0.76 -9.61 -7.56
C ASN A 346 0.15 -8.92 -6.33
N LYS A 347 -0.58 -9.71 -5.54
CA LYS A 347 -0.94 -9.33 -4.18
C LYS A 347 0.30 -9.22 -3.32
N MET A 348 0.36 -8.19 -2.48
CA MET A 348 1.48 -7.88 -1.61
C MET A 348 0.96 -7.70 -0.19
N LYS A 349 1.66 -8.27 0.78
CA LYS A 349 1.28 -8.22 2.20
C LYS A 349 2.43 -7.62 2.98
N SER A 350 2.12 -6.68 3.88
CA SER A 350 3.10 -6.28 4.89
C SER A 350 3.39 -7.45 5.83
N ARG A 351 4.56 -7.43 6.47
CA ARG A 351 4.81 -8.27 7.63
C ARG A 351 3.80 -7.90 8.72
N LYS A 352 3.46 -8.88 9.56
CA LYS A 352 2.72 -8.59 10.80
C LYS A 352 3.64 -7.70 11.64
N ALA A 353 3.31 -6.43 11.78
CA ALA A 353 4.10 -5.51 12.58
C ALA A 353 3.50 -5.48 13.99
N CYS A 354 4.29 -5.88 14.98
CA CYS A 354 3.99 -5.58 16.38
C CYS A 354 4.87 -4.39 16.78
N GLY A 355 4.33 -3.51 17.60
CA GLY A 355 5.01 -2.33 18.08
C GLY A 355 4.75 -2.06 19.53
N VAL A 356 5.61 -1.26 20.14
CA VAL A 356 5.44 -0.70 21.48
C VAL A 356 5.28 0.81 21.34
N ALA A 357 4.28 1.38 21.99
CA ALA A 357 4.14 2.82 22.16
C ALA A 357 4.45 3.18 23.61
N VAL A 358 5.21 4.24 23.83
CA VAL A 358 5.44 4.81 25.16
C VAL A 358 5.28 6.30 25.07
N GLY A 359 4.56 6.89 26.01
CA GLY A 359 4.38 8.33 26.00
C GLY A 359 3.96 8.84 27.36
N ALA A 360 3.84 10.16 27.44
CA ALA A 360 3.25 10.81 28.57
C ALA A 360 2.45 12.03 28.14
N THR A 361 1.32 12.26 28.81
CA THR A 361 0.51 13.46 28.63
C THR A 361 0.62 14.31 29.88
N LEU A 362 1.03 15.57 29.71
CA LEU A 362 0.93 16.61 30.71
C LEU A 362 -0.44 17.29 30.57
N ILE A 363 -1.15 17.46 31.68
CA ILE A 363 -2.48 18.06 31.73
C ILE A 363 -2.49 19.13 32.81
N ASP A 364 -2.99 20.31 32.48
CA ASP A 364 -3.22 21.39 33.43
C ASP A 364 -4.71 21.72 33.50
N ALA A 365 -5.35 21.21 34.56
CA ALA A 365 -6.71 21.57 35.01
C ALA A 365 -7.72 21.81 33.88
N ASP A 366 -7.76 20.88 32.92
CA ASP A 366 -8.68 20.86 31.78
C ASP A 366 -8.63 22.09 30.86
N LYS A 367 -7.52 22.84 30.85
CA LYS A 367 -7.34 24.00 29.96
C LYS A 367 -6.44 23.71 28.77
N TRP A 368 -5.43 22.88 29.00
CA TRP A 368 -4.53 22.45 27.96
C TRP A 368 -3.90 21.12 28.34
N SER A 369 -3.55 20.36 27.31
CA SER A 369 -2.72 19.17 27.43
C SER A 369 -1.57 19.26 26.45
N ILE A 370 -0.45 18.62 26.79
CA ILE A 370 0.68 18.36 25.90
C ILE A 370 0.97 16.87 25.99
N THR A 371 0.82 16.16 24.89
CA THR A 371 1.24 14.76 24.78
C THR A 371 2.65 14.69 24.20
N GLY A 372 3.43 13.70 24.60
CA GLY A 372 4.62 13.26 23.89
C GLY A 372 4.53 11.74 23.75
N ASP A 373 4.60 11.23 22.52
CA ASP A 373 4.38 9.81 22.21
C ASP A 373 5.49 9.28 21.32
N ALA A 374 6.24 8.27 21.78
CA ALA A 374 7.21 7.52 21.02
C ALA A 374 6.66 6.13 20.67
N ARG A 375 6.48 5.87 19.38
CA ARG A 375 6.00 4.57 18.86
C ARG A 375 7.11 3.85 18.14
N LEU A 376 7.45 2.67 18.65
CA LEU A 376 8.36 1.71 18.07
C LEU A 376 7.53 0.57 17.49
N ILE A 377 6.93 0.79 16.33
CA ILE A 377 6.42 -0.31 15.51
C ILE A 377 7.64 -0.99 14.88
N HIS A 378 7.59 -2.28 14.54
CA HIS A 378 8.68 -3.00 13.83
C HIS A 378 8.99 -2.44 12.40
N GLU A 379 8.81 -1.13 12.19
CA GLU A 379 9.02 -0.33 11.00
C GLU A 379 9.64 1.00 11.51
N ARG A 380 10.78 1.41 10.93
CA ARG A 380 11.83 2.27 11.52
C ARG A 380 11.41 3.72 11.86
N ALA A 381 10.52 3.93 12.81
CA ALA A 381 10.11 5.28 13.23
C ALA A 381 10.11 5.44 14.76
N ALA A 382 10.39 6.66 15.19
CA ALA A 382 10.06 7.17 16.50
C ALA A 382 9.25 8.45 16.25
N HIS A 383 7.97 8.43 16.63
CA HIS A 383 7.11 9.60 16.55
C HIS A 383 7.34 10.50 17.77
N MET A 384 7.06 11.79 17.64
CA MET A 384 6.83 12.71 18.76
C MET A 384 5.75 13.68 18.30
N ASN A 385 4.56 13.60 18.90
CA ASN A 385 3.47 14.54 18.66
C ASN A 385 3.16 15.29 19.93
N ALA A 386 3.21 16.62 19.85
CA ALA A 386 2.73 17.53 20.86
C ALA A 386 1.44 18.21 20.36
N GLN A 387 0.31 17.82 20.94
CA GLN A 387 -0.95 18.53 20.75
C GLN A 387 -1.03 19.66 21.77
N PHE A 388 -1.43 20.86 21.36
CA PHE A 388 -1.95 21.89 22.26
C PHE A 388 -3.46 21.96 22.04
N ARG A 389 -4.23 21.78 23.10
CA ARG A 389 -5.70 21.91 23.10
C ARG A 389 -6.05 23.12 23.97
N PHE A 390 -6.97 23.97 23.53
CA PHE A 390 -7.43 25.17 24.24
C PHE A 390 -8.91 25.04 24.56
#